data_AF-A0A9P6NA90-F1
#
_entry.id   AF-A0A9P6NA90-F1
#
_cell.length_a   1.000
_cell.length_b   1.000
_cell.length_c   1.000
_cell.angle_alpha   90.00
_cell.angle_beta   90.00
_cell.angle_gamma   90.00
#
_symmetry.space_group_name_H-M   'P 1'
#
loop_
_entity.id
_entity.type
_entity.pdbx_description
1 polymer ?
#
loop_
_entity_poly.entity_id
_entity_poly.type
_entity_poly.pdbx_seq_one_letter_code
_entity_poly.pdbx_strand_id
1 'polypeptide(L)' 'SVTLDHLGPMVINTDGTISRISDWDKLSEIEKTRTLRLVAQRNAQRITRLKEQEA' A
#
# COMPACT_ATOMS: atom_id res chain seq x y z
N SER A 1 -12.46 9.19 -19.86
CA SER A 1 -12.37 8.42 -18.61
C SER A 1 -10.93 8.49 -18.14
N VAL A 2 -10.66 8.85 -16.89
CA VAL A 2 -9.30 8.72 -16.34
C VAL A 2 -9.13 7.23 -16.06
N THR A 3 -8.33 6.54 -16.87
CA THR A 3 -8.03 5.12 -16.68
C THR A 3 -7.24 4.97 -15.37
N LEU A 4 -7.88 4.42 -14.33
CA LEU A 4 -7.26 4.14 -13.03
C LEU A 4 -6.30 2.93 -13.07
N ASP A 5 -6.05 2.36 -14.26
CA ASP A 5 -5.37 1.07 -14.44
C ASP A 5 -3.88 1.11 -14.12
N HIS A 6 -3.27 2.31 -14.04
CA HIS A 6 -1.84 2.48 -13.70
C HIS A 6 -1.59 2.70 -12.21
N LEU A 7 -2.65 2.76 -11.42
CA LEU A 7 -2.53 3.18 -10.04
C LEU A 7 -2.09 2.01 -9.15
N GLY A 8 -0.99 2.22 -8.42
CA GLY A 8 -0.41 1.21 -7.54
C GLY A 8 -1.24 0.82 -6.32
N PRO A 9 -0.76 -0.15 -5.54
CA PRO A 9 -1.46 -0.62 -4.35
C PRO A 9 -1.60 0.50 -3.32
N MET A 10 -2.66 0.42 -2.52
CA MET A 10 -2.85 1.32 -1.38
C MET A 10 -1.91 0.95 -0.23
N VAL A 11 -1.41 1.96 0.45
CA VAL A 11 -0.51 1.87 1.59
C VAL A 11 -1.16 2.57 2.77
N ILE A 12 -1.19 1.91 3.92
CA ILE A 12 -1.66 2.49 5.17
C ILE A 12 -0.45 3.08 5.88
N ASN A 13 -0.51 4.33 6.32
CA ASN A 13 0.55 4.99 7.06
C ASN A 13 0.42 4.76 8.56
N THR A 14 1.46 5.08 9.31
CA THR A 14 1.48 4.91 10.78
C THR A 14 0.57 5.88 11.52
N ASP A 15 0.20 6.99 10.89
CA ASP A 15 -0.75 7.98 11.38
C ASP A 15 -2.21 7.63 11.05
N GLY A 16 -2.47 6.48 10.43
CA GLY A 16 -3.80 6.03 10.01
C GLY A 16 -4.26 6.55 8.66
N THR A 17 -3.50 7.44 8.01
CA THR A 17 -3.84 7.91 6.65
C THR A 17 -3.57 6.84 5.59
N ILE A 18 -4.20 6.99 4.42
CA ILE A 18 -4.02 6.09 3.27
C ILE A 18 -3.34 6.85 2.14
N SER A 19 -2.29 6.26 1.59
CA SER A 19 -1.54 6.76 0.45
C SER A 19 -1.50 5.73 -0.68
N ARG A 20 -1.08 6.14 -1.88
CA ARG A 20 -0.88 5.25 -3.02
C ARG A 20 0.57 5.33 -3.50
N ILE A 21 1.08 4.25 -4.07
CA ILE A 21 2.39 4.27 -4.76
C ILE A 21 2.23 4.97 -6.11
N SER A 22 2.83 6.16 -6.22
CA SER A 22 2.70 7.09 -7.36
C SER A 22 3.41 6.63 -8.64
N ASP A 23 4.52 5.89 -8.51
CA ASP A 23 5.37 5.43 -9.64
C ASP A 23 5.26 3.92 -9.87
N TRP A 24 4.08 3.35 -9.62
CA TRP A 24 3.86 1.90 -9.69
C TRP A 24 4.04 1.32 -11.10
N ASP A 25 3.60 2.06 -12.10
CA ASP A 25 3.71 1.74 -13.52
C ASP A 25 5.16 1.66 -14.00
N LYS A 26 6.07 2.41 -13.37
CA LYS A 26 7.50 2.42 -13.68
C LYS A 26 8.27 1.25 -13.08
N LEU A 27 7.67 0.50 -12.15
CA LEU A 27 8.32 -0.67 -11.56
C LEU A 27 8.34 -1.84 -12.53
N SER A 28 9.44 -2.58 -12.55
CA SER A 28 9.48 -3.89 -13.21
C SER A 28 8.57 -4.90 -12.51
N GLU A 29 8.15 -5.95 -13.20
CA GLU A 29 7.27 -6.99 -12.63
C GLU A 29 7.87 -7.66 -11.37
N ILE A 30 9.21 -7.77 -11.31
CA ILE A 30 9.93 -8.30 -10.15
C ILE A 30 9.80 -7.34 -8.96
N GLU A 31 9.97 -6.03 -9.18
CA GLU A 31 9.81 -5.00 -8.16
C GLU A 31 8.35 -4.89 -7.70
N LYS A 32 7.39 -4.97 -8.62
CA LYS A 32 5.96 -5.01 -8.30
C LYS A 32 5.64 -6.17 -7.38
N THR A 33 6.07 -7.37 -7.72
CA THR A 33 5.82 -8.58 -6.91
C THR A 33 6.38 -8.44 -5.48
N ARG A 34 7.61 -7.95 -5.36
CA ARG A 34 8.24 -7.72 -4.05
C ARG A 34 7.51 -6.64 -3.26
N THR A 35 7.14 -5.55 -3.92
CA THR A 35 6.45 -4.42 -3.32
C THR A 35 5.07 -4.82 -2.81
N LEU A 36 4.27 -5.56 -3.61
CA LEU A 36 2.97 -6.07 -3.18
C LEU A 36 3.07 -6.91 -1.91
N ARG A 37 4.03 -7.85 -1.87
CA ARG A 37 4.24 -8.71 -0.71
C ARG A 37 4.53 -7.90 0.56
N LEU A 38 5.43 -6.92 0.45
CA LEU A 38 5.84 -6.09 1.60
C LEU A 38 4.73 -5.12 2.03
N VAL A 39 4.03 -4.51 1.08
CA VAL A 39 2.92 -3.60 1.35
C VAL A 39 1.78 -4.34 2.05
N ALA A 40 1.41 -5.53 1.58
CA ALA A 40 0.38 -6.34 2.21
C ALA A 40 0.74 -6.67 3.68
N GLN A 41 1.97 -7.14 3.91
CA GLN A 41 2.44 -7.46 5.26
C GLN A 41 2.44 -6.24 6.19
N ARG A 42 2.94 -5.09 5.71
CA ARG A 42 3.02 -3.85 6.50
C ARG A 42 1.64 -3.27 6.77
N ASN A 43 0.75 -3.29 5.78
CA ASN A 43 -0.62 -2.80 5.96
C ASN A 43 -1.35 -3.63 7.01
N ALA A 44 -1.22 -4.96 6.99
CA ALA A 44 -1.83 -5.82 8.01
C ALA A 44 -1.33 -5.46 9.42
N GLN A 45 0.00 -5.32 9.60
CA GLN A 45 0.58 -4.92 10.89
C GLN A 45 0.10 -3.54 11.36
N ARG A 46 0.02 -2.57 10.44
CA ARG A 46 -0.44 -1.22 10.75
C ARG A 46 -1.91 -1.19 11.13
N ILE A 47 -2.77 -1.93 10.43
CA ILE A 47 -4.20 -2.05 10.77
C ILE A 47 -4.35 -2.64 12.17
N THR A 48 -3.66 -3.74 12.48
CA THR A 48 -3.72 -4.35 13.82
C THR A 48 -3.34 -3.35 14.89
N ARG A 49 -2.23 -2.62 14.71
CA ARG A 49 -1.77 -1.60 15.66
C ARG A 49 -2.77 -0.45 15.81
N LEU A 50 -3.35 0.04 14.73
CA LEU A 50 -4.35 1.11 14.78
C LEU A 50 -5.61 0.66 15.53
N LYS A 51 -6.07 -0.57 15.29
CA LYS A 51 -7.20 -1.16 16.02
C LYS A 51 -6.94 -1.31 17.52
N GLU A 52 -5.71 -1.66 17.90
CA GLU A 52 -5.30 -1.71 19.31
C GLU A 52 -5.24 -0.33 19.97
N GLN A 53 -5.01 0.74 19.20
CA GLN A 53 -4.97 2.12 19.70
C GLN A 53 -6.36 2.76 19.81
N GLU A 54 -7.33 2.28 19.04
CA GLU A 54 -8.74 2.73 19.10
C GLU A 54 -9.55 2.04 20.22
N ALA A 55 -9.04 0.96 20.81
CA ALA A 55 -9.68 0.20 21.89
C ALA A 55 -9.30 0.72 23.28
#